data_AF-A0A959HB51-F1
#
_entry.id   AF-A0A959HB51-F1
#
_cell.length_a   1.000
_cell.length_b   1.000
_cell.length_c   1.000
_cell.angle_alpha   90.00
_cell.angle_beta   90.00
_cell.angle_gamma   90.00
#
_symmetry.space_group_name_H-M   'P 1'
#
loop_
_entity.id
_entity.type
_entity.pdbx_description
1 polymer ?
#
loop_
_entity_poly.entity_id
_entity_poly.type
_entity_poly.pdbx_seq_one_letter_code
_entity_poly.pdbx_strand_id
1 'polypeptide(L)' 'MSTTNILIIEDNPADIALIEAYLKDAAMKHTLFKSESLSDGLVFLNEQNVDLVLLDLKLADIEGFK' A
#
# COMPACT_ATOMS: atom_id res chain seq x y z
N MET A 1 11.92 -19.19 0.87
CA MET A 1 10.72 -18.34 1.09
C MET A 1 10.89 -17.07 0.27
N SER A 2 10.02 -16.83 -0.71
CA SER A 2 9.97 -15.57 -1.45
C SER A 2 9.51 -14.45 -0.51
N THR A 3 10.07 -13.26 -0.70
CA THR A 3 9.59 -12.04 -0.04
C THR A 3 8.42 -11.50 -0.85
N THR A 4 7.31 -11.14 -0.20
CA THR A 4 6.15 -10.50 -0.87
C THR A 4 6.35 -8.98 -0.90
N ASN A 5 6.26 -8.37 -2.07
CA ASN A 5 6.32 -6.92 -2.25
C ASN A 5 4.93 -6.33 -2.12
N ILE A 6 4.70 -5.55 -1.07
CA ILE A 6 3.40 -4.96 -0.73
C ILE A 6 3.48 -3.44 -0.91
N LEU A 7 2.51 -2.86 -1.62
CA LEU A 7 2.32 -1.42 -1.70
C LEU A 7 1.08 -1.02 -0.88
N ILE A 8 1.26 -0.08 0.06
CA ILE A 8 0.14 0.61 0.73
C ILE A 8 -0.08 1.94 0.01
N ILE A 9 -1.33 2.22 -0.36
CA ILE A 9 -1.77 3.53 -0.88
C ILE A 9 -2.80 4.08 0.11
N GLU A 10 -2.35 4.99 0.97
CA GLU A 10 -3.08 5.52 2.13
C GLU A 10 -2.43 6.87 2.53
N ASP A 11 -3.23 7.91 2.76
CA ASP A 11 -2.73 9.25 3.15
C ASP A 11 -2.70 9.44 4.68
N ASN A 12 -3.38 8.58 5.43
CA ASN A 12 -3.41 8.62 6.88
C ASN A 12 -2.24 7.83 7.51
N PRO A 13 -1.28 8.51 8.17
CA PRO A 13 -0.12 7.85 8.78
C PRO A 13 -0.48 6.90 9.93
N ALA A 14 -1.62 7.11 10.60
CA ALA A 14 -2.07 6.20 11.67
C ALA A 14 -2.55 4.86 11.10
N ASP A 15 -3.24 4.89 9.96
CA ASP A 15 -3.74 3.68 9.30
C ASP A 15 -2.57 2.88 8.67
N ILE A 16 -1.59 3.57 8.08
CA ILE A 16 -0.33 2.94 7.64
C ILE A 16 0.36 2.21 8.80
N ALA A 17 0.52 2.87 9.95
CA ALA A 17 1.19 2.28 11.11
C ALA A 17 0.44 1.05 11.66
N LEU A 18 -0.90 1.07 11.61
CA LEU A 18 -1.74 -0.06 12.01
C LEU A 18 -1.56 -1.25 11.06
N ILE A 19 -1.55 -1.02 9.75
CA ILE A 19 -1.30 -2.05 8.74
C ILE A 19 0.10 -2.67 8.94
N GLU A 20 1.12 -1.86 9.19
CA GLU A 20 2.48 -2.34 9.49
C GLU A 20 2.52 -3.27 10.71
N ALA A 21 1.78 -2.94 11.77
CA ALA A 21 1.66 -3.78 12.95
C ALA A 21 1.01 -5.13 12.61
N TYR A 22 -0.09 -5.13 11.84
CA TYR A 22 -0.76 -6.37 11.44
C TYR A 22 0.10 -7.25 10.52
N LEU A 23 0.83 -6.66 9.56
CA LEU A 23 1.73 -7.40 8.69
C LEU A 23 2.91 -8.02 9.45
N LYS A 24 3.40 -7.32 10.48
CA LYS A 24 4.42 -7.84 11.39
C LYS A 24 3.90 -9.02 12.22
N ASP A 25 2.70 -8.89 12.79
CA ASP A 25 2.07 -9.94 13.60
C ASP A 25 1.73 -11.20 12.78
N ALA A 26 1.43 -11.04 11.49
CA ALA A 26 1.23 -12.16 10.57
C ALA A 26 2.51 -12.99 10.29
N ALA A 27 3.67 -12.56 10.79
CA ALA A 27 4.97 -13.20 10.59
C ALA A 27 5.31 -13.50 9.12
N MET A 28 4.77 -12.69 8.20
CA MET A 28 5.01 -12.79 6.77
C MET A 28 6.32 -12.10 6.41
N LYS A 29 7.16 -12.73 5.57
CA LYS A 29 8.31 -12.04 4.98
C LYS A 29 7.85 -11.12 3.85
N HIS A 30 7.96 -9.81 4.05
CA HIS A 30 7.51 -8.82 3.08
C HIS A 30 8.49 -7.63 2.99
N THR A 31 8.44 -6.95 1.84
CA THR A 31 9.00 -5.59 1.64
C THR A 31 7.80 -4.67 1.51
N LEU A 32 7.83 -3.55 2.23
CA LEU A 32 6.73 -2.60 2.23
C LEU A 32 7.10 -1.31 1.49
N PHE A 33 6.24 -0.91 0.59
CA PHE A 33 6.25 0.38 -0.10
C PHE A 33 5.01 1.17 0.29
N LYS A 34 5.10 2.50 0.23
CA LYS A 34 4.04 3.41 0.67
C LYS A 34 3.85 4.50 -0.37
N SER A 35 2.60 4.92 -0.54
CA SER A 35 2.20 6.05 -1.35
C SER A 35 1.02 6.74 -0.68
N GLU A 36 0.98 8.07 -0.75
CA GLU A 36 -0.08 8.89 -0.13
C GLU A 36 -1.19 9.26 -1.14
N SER A 37 -1.06 8.87 -2.41
CA SER A 37 -2.04 9.19 -3.45
C SER A 37 -2.20 8.01 -4.43
N LEU A 38 -3.40 7.86 -5.01
CA LEU A 38 -3.61 6.84 -6.05
C LEU A 38 -2.67 7.08 -7.23
N SER A 39 -2.50 8.35 -7.62
CA SER A 39 -1.67 8.76 -8.75
C SER A 39 -0.21 8.32 -8.60
N ASP A 40 0.40 8.58 -7.44
CA ASP A 40 1.78 8.17 -7.17
C ASP A 40 1.89 6.64 -7.06
N GLY A 41 0.88 5.98 -6.47
CA GLY A 41 0.82 4.52 -6.39
C GLY A 41 0.78 3.87 -7.77
N LEU A 42 0.03 4.44 -8.73
CA LEU A 42 -0.01 3.97 -10.11
C LEU A 42 1.31 4.18 -10.85
N VAL A 43 2.00 5.31 -10.64
CA VAL A 43 3.36 5.52 -11.19
C VAL A 43 4.31 4.46 -10.65
N PHE A 44 4.29 4.22 -9.34
CA PHE A 44 5.13 3.20 -8.70
C PHE A 44 4.87 1.80 -9.26
N LEU A 45 3.60 1.42 -9.48
CA LEU A 45 3.22 0.12 -10.04
C LEU A 45 3.73 -0.11 -11.47
N ASN A 46 3.97 0.96 -12.24
CA ASN A 46 4.56 0.83 -13.57
C ASN A 46 6.08 0.58 -13.54
N GLU A 47 6.74 0.90 -12.42
CA GLU A 47 8.21 0.85 -12.30
C GLU A 47 8.70 -0.33 -11.46
N GLN A 48 7.86 -0.86 -10.55
CA GLN A 48 8.26 -1.86 -9.55
C GLN A 48 7.35 -3.08 -9.60
N ASN A 49 7.92 -4.27 -9.33
CA ASN A 49 7.13 -5.48 -9.16
C ASN A 49 6.45 -5.48 -7.78
N VAL A 50 5.12 -5.41 -7.78
CA VAL A 50 4.27 -5.46 -6.58
C VAL A 50 3.37 -6.69 -6.66
N ASP A 51 3.33 -7.48 -5.60
CA ASP A 51 2.53 -8.71 -5.50
C ASP A 51 1.12 -8.43 -4.92
N LEU A 52 1.01 -7.40 -4.07
CA LEU A 52 -0.20 -7.02 -3.37
C LEU A 52 -0.29 -5.50 -3.17
N VAL A 53 -1.46 -4.93 -3.41
CA VAL A 53 -1.78 -3.53 -3.11
C VAL A 53 -2.85 -3.46 -2.02
N LEU A 54 -2.61 -2.67 -0.99
CA LEU A 54 -3.59 -2.26 0.02
C LEU A 54 -3.97 -0.81 -0.27
N LEU A 55 -5.17 -0.58 -0.79
CA LEU A 55 -5.64 0.71 -1.29
C LEU A 55 -6.76 1.25 -0.39
N ASP A 56 -6.59 2.46 0.13
CA ASP A 56 -7.71 3.24 0.66
C ASP A 56 -8.58 3.80 -0.47
N LEU A 57 -9.90 3.71 -0.29
CA LEU A 57 -10.90 4.18 -1.24
C LEU A 57 -11.34 5.62 -0.98
N LYS A 58 -10.88 6.25 0.12
CA LYS A 58 -11.26 7.61 0.50
C LYS A 58 -10.22 8.67 0.11
N LEU A 59 -9.12 8.27 -0.54
CA LEU A 59 -8.09 9.18 -1.02
C LEU A 59 -8.68 10.31 -1.86
N ALA A 60 -8.13 11.52 -1.65
CA ALA A 60 -8.65 12.74 -2.24
C ALA A 60 -8.59 12.75 -3.79
N ASP A 61 -7.65 12.01 -4.38
CA ASP A 61 -7.43 11.93 -5.83
C ASP A 61 -8.15 10.75 -6.51
N ILE A 62 -8.98 10.00 -5.77
CA ILE A 62 -9.85 8.96 -6.37
C ILE A 62 -11.11 9.62 -6.94
N GLU A 63 -11.28 9.51 -8.25
CA GLU A 63 -12.51 9.85 -8.95
C GLU A 63 -13.31 8.57 -9.26
N GLY A 64 -14.65 8.60 -9.11
CA GLY A 64 -15.54 7.53 -9.59
C GLY A 64 -16.01 6.50 -8.55
N PHE A 65 -15.56 6.56 -7.30
CA PHE A 65 -16.10 5.75 -6.17
C PHE A 65 -17.14 6.49 -5.32
N LYS A 66 -17.84 7.48 -5.89
CA LYS A 66 -18.96 8.18 -5.24
C LYS A 66 -20.31 7.56 -5.58
#